data_AF-J3MJ51-F1
#
_entry.id   AF-J3MJ51-F1
#
_cell.length_a   1.000
_cell.length_b   1.000
_cell.length_c   1.000
_cell.angle_alpha   90.00
_cell.angle_beta   90.00
_cell.angle_gamma   90.00
#
_symmetry.space_group_name_H-M   'P 1'
#
loop_
_entity.id
_entity.type
_entity.pdbx_description
1 polymer ?
#
loop_
_entity_poly.entity_id
_entity_poly.type
_entity_poly.pdbx_seq_one_letter_code
_entity_poly.pdbx_strand_id
1 'polypeptide(L)'
;MALQASSPSLFRAVPATTGASCRRQIQVRASAAAANGGGDVGKVMMRKEAASGAWKIDYSGEKPATPLLDTVNYPVHMKNLSTPELEQLAAELRAEIVHTVSKTGGHLSSSLGVVELAVALHHVFDTPEDKIIWDVGHQAYPHKILTGRRSRMNTIRQTSGLAGFPKRDESAHDAIAAALGMAVARDLLGKKNHVISTITKQSGGQTHEVAAKVDEYARGMVSASGSTLFEELGLYYIGPVDGHNVEDLVTIFEKVKSMPAPGPVLYFAEALIREAEVDDKVVGIHAAMGGGTGLNYFHKRFPERCFDVGIAEQHAVTFAAGLAAEGLKPFCAIYSSFLQRGYDQVVHDVDLQRLPVRFAMDRAGLVGADGPTHCGAFDVTYMACLPNMVVMAPADEAELMHMVATAAAIDDRPSCFRFPRGNGIGAILPPNHKGTPLEIGKGRVLVGGDRVALLGYGSMVPACMKAAEALKEHGVFVTVADARFCKPLDTGLIRELAAEHEVLVTVEEGSIGGFGSHVAHFLSLSGLLDGPLKLRSMFLPDRYIDHGAPVDQLEEAGLTPRHIAATVLSLLGRQLEALQLS
;
A
#
# COMPACT_ATOMS: atom_id res chain seq x y z
N MET A 1 18.14 -50.22 15.05
CA MET A 1 17.08 -51.22 14.89
C MET A 1 16.06 -50.64 13.90
N ALA A 2 15.96 -51.29 12.73
CA ALA A 2 14.98 -51.16 11.64
C ALA A 2 14.72 -49.79 10.95
N LEU A 3 15.14 -49.75 9.68
CA LEU A 3 14.67 -48.92 8.58
C LEU A 3 13.20 -49.22 8.21
N GLN A 4 12.47 -48.24 7.65
CA GLN A 4 11.65 -48.51 6.46
C GLN A 4 11.46 -47.27 5.58
N ALA A 5 11.93 -47.40 4.34
CA ALA A 5 11.72 -46.48 3.24
C ALA A 5 10.44 -46.86 2.48
N SER A 6 9.75 -45.87 1.92
CA SER A 6 8.87 -46.07 0.76
C SER A 6 8.88 -44.83 -0.13
N SER A 7 9.44 -44.99 -1.32
CA SER A 7 9.24 -44.16 -2.51
C SER A 7 8.70 -45.08 -3.62
N PRO A 8 8.39 -44.61 -4.85
CA PRO A 8 7.55 -43.48 -5.26
C PRO A 8 6.51 -43.92 -6.32
N SER A 9 5.41 -43.19 -6.50
CA SER A 9 4.60 -43.10 -7.76
C SER A 9 3.38 -42.21 -7.50
N LEU A 10 2.84 -41.39 -8.39
CA LEU A 10 2.92 -41.27 -9.84
C LEU A 10 2.58 -39.80 -10.18
N PHE A 11 3.54 -39.08 -10.74
CA PHE A 11 3.29 -37.77 -11.36
C PHE A 11 2.52 -37.98 -12.67
N ARG A 12 1.39 -37.27 -12.81
CA ARG A 12 0.88 -36.91 -14.14
C ARG A 12 0.71 -35.40 -14.17
N ALA A 13 1.68 -34.75 -14.82
CA ALA A 13 1.68 -33.33 -15.10
C ALA A 13 0.54 -32.97 -16.06
N VAL A 14 -0.14 -31.87 -15.76
CA VAL A 14 -0.89 -31.07 -16.74
C VAL A 14 -0.38 -29.63 -16.59
N PRO A 15 0.01 -28.95 -17.67
CA PRO A 15 0.75 -27.70 -17.58
C PRO A 15 -0.17 -26.56 -17.13
N ALA A 16 0.20 -25.89 -16.03
CA ALA A 16 -0.45 -24.65 -15.62
C ALA A 16 0.02 -23.52 -16.54
N THR A 17 -0.86 -23.15 -17.46
CA THR A 17 -0.72 -22.00 -18.35
C THR A 17 -0.74 -20.68 -17.58
N THR A 18 0.26 -19.85 -17.89
CA THR A 18 0.28 -18.37 -17.87
C THR A 18 0.09 -17.66 -16.53
N GLY A 19 1.12 -16.87 -16.19
CA GLY A 19 1.25 -16.16 -14.93
C GLY A 19 0.25 -15.03 -14.74
N ALA A 20 -0.27 -14.95 -13.51
CA ALA A 20 -1.05 -13.83 -13.04
C ALA A 20 -0.15 -12.94 -12.15
N SER A 21 0.09 -11.72 -12.62
CA SER A 21 0.75 -10.66 -11.84
C SER A 21 -0.18 -10.26 -10.68
N CYS A 22 0.28 -10.42 -9.43
CA CYS A 22 -0.37 -9.80 -8.28
C CYS A 22 -0.33 -8.27 -8.46
N ARG A 23 -1.49 -7.61 -8.47
CA ARG A 23 -1.63 -6.16 -8.72
C ARG A 23 -2.82 -5.62 -7.93
N ARG A 24 -2.68 -4.38 -7.46
CA ARG A 24 -3.67 -3.58 -6.69
C ARG A 24 -5.09 -3.76 -7.23
N GLN A 25 -5.93 -4.50 -6.52
CA GLN A 25 -7.38 -4.46 -6.70
C GLN A 25 -8.03 -4.35 -5.32
N ILE A 26 -8.89 -3.35 -5.14
CA ILE A 26 -9.77 -3.25 -3.99
C ILE A 26 -11.12 -3.76 -4.48
N GLN A 27 -11.64 -4.80 -3.83
CA GLN A 27 -12.91 -5.38 -4.21
C GLN A 27 -13.95 -5.05 -3.14
N VAL A 28 -14.91 -4.21 -3.54
CA VAL A 28 -16.12 -3.95 -2.77
C VAL A 28 -17.21 -4.88 -3.29
N ARG A 29 -17.77 -5.73 -2.42
CA ARG A 29 -18.87 -6.63 -2.78
C ARG A 29 -20.18 -6.11 -2.20
N ALA A 30 -21.05 -5.64 -3.07
CA ALA A 30 -22.44 -5.30 -2.76
C ALA A 30 -23.37 -6.47 -3.12
N SER A 31 -24.38 -6.74 -2.28
CA SER A 31 -25.39 -7.76 -2.56
C SER A 31 -26.77 -7.14 -2.75
N ALA A 32 -27.46 -7.51 -3.83
CA ALA A 32 -28.90 -7.26 -4.02
C ALA A 32 -29.66 -8.56 -3.69
N ALA A 33 -30.55 -8.53 -2.70
CA ALA A 33 -31.40 -9.67 -2.41
C ALA A 33 -32.57 -9.74 -3.41
N ALA A 34 -32.66 -10.84 -4.17
CA ALA A 34 -33.87 -11.15 -4.91
C ALA A 34 -34.92 -11.71 -3.94
N ALA A 35 -36.12 -11.14 -3.94
CA ALA A 35 -37.24 -11.66 -3.17
C ALA A 35 -37.67 -13.03 -3.73
N ASN A 36 -37.30 -14.11 -3.04
CA ASN A 36 -37.97 -15.41 -3.18
C ASN A 36 -38.23 -15.98 -1.80
N GLY A 37 -39.50 -16.27 -1.53
CA GLY A 37 -40.00 -16.78 -0.26
C GLY A 37 -39.51 -18.20 0.01
N GLY A 38 -38.94 -18.38 1.20
CA GLY A 38 -38.59 -19.66 1.79
C GLY A 38 -38.08 -19.38 3.20
N GLY A 39 -38.92 -19.64 4.21
CA GLY A 39 -38.64 -19.29 5.59
C GLY A 39 -37.49 -20.11 6.17
N ASP A 40 -36.58 -19.43 6.85
CA ASP A 40 -35.76 -20.04 7.89
C ASP A 40 -35.62 -19.07 9.07
N VAL A 41 -35.78 -19.62 10.27
CA VAL A 41 -36.05 -18.91 11.51
C VAL A 41 -34.74 -18.70 12.26
N GLY A 42 -34.44 -17.45 12.63
CA GLY A 42 -33.46 -17.14 13.67
C GLY A 42 -32.27 -16.31 13.22
N LYS A 43 -32.47 -14.99 13.09
CA LYS A 43 -31.44 -13.96 13.34
C LYS A 43 -32.14 -12.62 13.54
N VAL A 44 -31.92 -12.00 14.70
CA VAL A 44 -32.41 -10.66 15.00
C VAL A 44 -31.61 -9.68 14.15
N MET A 45 -32.20 -9.30 13.02
CA MET A 45 -31.77 -8.20 12.19
C MET A 45 -32.50 -6.96 12.72
N MET A 46 -31.77 -5.93 13.15
CA MET A 46 -32.38 -4.63 13.46
C MET A 46 -32.93 -4.07 12.15
N ARG A 47 -34.20 -4.37 11.86
CA ARG A 47 -34.95 -3.73 10.79
C ARG A 47 -35.22 -2.29 11.20
N LYS A 48 -34.69 -1.34 10.43
CA LYS A 48 -35.25 0.02 10.41
C LYS A 48 -36.68 -0.11 9.89
N GLU A 49 -37.67 0.31 10.69
CA GLU A 49 -39.04 0.44 10.21
C GLU A 49 -39.04 1.32 8.96
N ALA A 50 -39.85 0.93 7.97
CA ALA A 50 -39.97 1.64 6.70
C ALA A 50 -40.31 3.10 6.99
N ALA A 51 -39.40 4.02 6.67
CA ALA A 51 -39.69 5.44 6.68
C ALA A 51 -40.94 5.67 5.81
N SER A 52 -41.91 6.37 6.39
CA SER A 52 -43.17 6.74 5.77
C SER A 52 -42.91 7.61 4.54
N GLY A 53 -42.78 6.97 3.38
CA GLY A 53 -42.50 7.66 2.11
C GLY A 53 -41.97 6.77 0.99
N ALA A 54 -42.29 5.47 0.96
CA ALA A 54 -41.87 4.60 -0.12
C ALA A 54 -42.41 5.13 -1.47
N TRP A 55 -41.52 5.63 -2.30
CA TRP A 55 -41.80 6.10 -3.66
C TRP A 55 -42.49 4.98 -4.44
N LYS A 56 -43.78 5.14 -4.72
CA LYS A 56 -44.54 4.20 -5.56
C LYS A 56 -44.23 4.50 -7.01
N ILE A 57 -43.59 3.55 -7.71
CA ILE A 57 -43.42 3.62 -9.16
C ILE A 57 -44.82 3.59 -9.78
N ASP A 58 -45.20 4.68 -10.43
CA ASP A 58 -46.42 4.74 -11.23
C ASP A 58 -46.17 4.06 -12.58
N TYR A 59 -46.98 3.04 -12.90
CA TYR A 59 -46.92 2.27 -14.14
C TYR A 59 -47.87 2.79 -15.22
N SER A 60 -48.41 4.01 -15.05
CA SER A 60 -49.37 4.66 -15.97
C SER A 60 -48.88 4.87 -17.41
N GLY A 61 -47.58 4.64 -17.69
CA GLY A 61 -46.98 4.82 -19.03
C GLY A 61 -46.62 6.26 -19.38
N GLU A 62 -47.04 7.22 -18.54
CA GLU A 62 -46.64 8.63 -18.62
C GLU A 62 -45.19 8.82 -18.14
N LYS A 63 -44.56 9.93 -18.56
CA LYS A 63 -43.17 10.21 -18.19
C LYS A 63 -43.12 10.64 -16.71
N PRO A 64 -42.30 10.00 -15.86
CA PRO A 64 -42.22 10.36 -14.45
C PRO A 64 -41.67 11.77 -14.28
N ALA A 65 -42.14 12.47 -13.24
CA ALA A 65 -41.54 13.72 -12.81
C ALA A 65 -40.18 13.44 -12.15
N THR A 66 -39.14 14.12 -12.62
CA THR A 66 -37.76 13.90 -12.16
C THR A 66 -37.03 15.23 -11.95
N PRO A 67 -37.52 16.09 -11.03
CA PRO A 67 -37.02 17.45 -10.88
C PRO A 67 -35.52 17.51 -10.55
N LEU A 68 -34.97 16.54 -9.82
CA LEU A 68 -33.55 16.53 -9.48
C LEU A 68 -32.72 15.98 -10.63
N LEU A 69 -33.13 14.88 -11.27
CA LEU A 69 -32.46 14.31 -12.44
C LEU A 69 -32.47 15.28 -13.63
N ASP A 70 -33.44 16.19 -13.72
CA ASP A 70 -33.49 17.25 -14.74
C ASP A 70 -32.33 18.26 -14.59
N THR A 71 -31.74 18.36 -13.40
CA THR A 71 -30.55 19.21 -13.15
C THR A 71 -29.22 18.49 -13.44
N VAL A 72 -29.22 17.15 -13.55
CA VAL A 72 -28.03 16.32 -13.69
C VAL A 72 -27.83 15.87 -15.14
N ASN A 73 -26.95 16.57 -15.86
CA ASN A 73 -26.52 16.18 -17.21
C ASN A 73 -25.17 15.45 -17.20
N TYR A 74 -24.27 15.82 -16.29
CA TYR A 74 -22.94 15.21 -16.16
C TYR A 74 -22.59 14.98 -14.69
N PRO A 75 -21.64 14.07 -14.38
CA PRO A 75 -21.27 13.74 -13.00
C PRO A 75 -20.80 14.92 -12.16
N VAL A 76 -20.23 15.96 -12.79
CA VAL A 76 -19.84 17.20 -12.10
C VAL A 76 -21.01 17.92 -11.41
N HIS A 77 -22.25 17.76 -11.91
CA HIS A 77 -23.44 18.34 -11.29
C HIS A 77 -23.85 17.63 -10.00
N MET A 78 -23.32 16.43 -9.76
CA MET A 78 -23.68 15.62 -8.60
C MET A 78 -22.78 15.89 -7.39
N LYS A 79 -21.63 16.56 -7.57
CA LYS A 79 -20.57 16.66 -6.56
C LYS A 79 -20.97 17.40 -5.28
N ASN A 80 -21.94 18.30 -5.38
CA ASN A 80 -22.41 19.10 -4.25
C ASN A 80 -23.78 18.64 -3.70
N LEU A 81 -24.30 17.50 -4.19
CA LEU A 81 -25.56 16.96 -3.69
C LEU A 81 -25.35 16.30 -2.33
N SER A 82 -26.26 16.56 -1.40
CA SER A 82 -26.34 15.90 -0.10
C SER A 82 -26.84 14.46 -0.22
N THR A 83 -26.60 13.63 0.79
CA THR A 83 -27.06 12.23 0.81
C THR A 83 -28.56 12.07 0.52
N PRO A 84 -29.49 12.86 1.11
CA PRO A 84 -30.91 12.76 0.78
C PRO A 84 -31.23 13.13 -0.68
N GLU A 85 -30.50 14.09 -1.25
CA GLU A 85 -30.63 14.44 -2.67
C GLU A 85 -30.11 13.30 -3.56
N LEU A 86 -29.03 12.61 -3.18
CA LEU A 86 -28.55 11.44 -3.92
C LEU A 86 -29.54 10.25 -3.86
N GLU A 87 -30.22 10.04 -2.73
CA GLU A 87 -31.29 9.05 -2.62
C GLU A 87 -32.49 9.40 -3.51
N GLN A 88 -32.89 10.68 -3.54
CA GLN A 88 -33.91 11.17 -4.46
C GLN A 88 -33.48 10.98 -5.92
N LEU A 89 -32.24 11.32 -6.26
CA LEU A 89 -31.68 11.15 -7.60
C LEU A 89 -31.71 9.68 -8.03
N ALA A 90 -31.38 8.75 -7.13
CA ALA A 90 -31.47 7.32 -7.38
C ALA A 90 -32.93 6.87 -7.63
N ALA A 91 -33.89 7.37 -6.86
CA ALA A 91 -35.31 7.07 -7.06
C ALA A 91 -35.83 7.58 -8.42
N GLU A 92 -35.50 8.82 -8.78
CA GLU A 92 -35.86 9.42 -10.07
C GLU A 92 -35.21 8.69 -11.25
N LEU A 93 -33.92 8.34 -11.12
CA LEU A 93 -33.17 7.58 -12.12
C LEU A 93 -33.77 6.19 -12.35
N ARG A 94 -34.21 5.53 -11.26
CA ARG A 94 -34.91 4.24 -11.34
C ARG A 94 -36.21 4.37 -12.14
N ALA A 95 -37.02 5.40 -11.88
CA ALA A 95 -38.27 5.63 -12.60
C ALA A 95 -38.03 5.94 -14.10
N GLU A 96 -37.03 6.78 -14.42
CA GLU A 96 -36.65 7.09 -15.80
C GLU A 96 -36.23 5.84 -16.58
N ILE A 97 -35.47 4.94 -15.95
CA ILE A 97 -35.04 3.67 -16.57
C ILE A 97 -36.24 2.78 -16.85
N VAL A 98 -37.16 2.59 -15.89
CA VAL A 98 -38.38 1.81 -16.09
C VAL A 98 -39.21 2.37 -17.24
N HIS A 99 -39.41 3.70 -17.26
CA HIS A 99 -40.16 4.37 -18.32
C HIS A 99 -39.51 4.19 -19.70
N THR A 100 -38.19 4.35 -19.80
CA THR A 100 -37.51 4.31 -21.10
C THR A 100 -37.37 2.88 -21.64
N VAL A 101 -37.05 1.93 -20.78
CA VAL A 101 -36.82 0.53 -21.17
C VAL A 101 -38.14 -0.20 -21.43
N SER A 102 -39.25 0.19 -20.80
CA SER A 102 -40.58 -0.37 -21.12
C SER A 102 -41.00 -0.10 -22.58
N LYS A 103 -40.53 1.01 -23.17
CA LYS A 103 -40.82 1.38 -24.57
C LYS A 103 -39.84 0.79 -25.59
N THR A 104 -38.56 0.71 -25.23
CA THR A 104 -37.48 0.34 -26.16
C THR A 104 -37.07 -1.14 -26.08
N GLY A 105 -37.39 -1.81 -24.97
CA GLY A 105 -36.87 -3.14 -24.64
C GLY A 105 -35.38 -3.10 -24.27
N GLY A 106 -34.92 -3.97 -23.36
CA GLY A 106 -33.55 -3.85 -22.86
C GLY A 106 -33.26 -4.60 -21.58
N HIS A 107 -32.06 -4.36 -21.06
CA HIS A 107 -31.56 -4.94 -19.83
C HIS A 107 -32.09 -4.17 -18.61
N LEU A 108 -33.37 -4.39 -18.28
CA LEU A 108 -34.05 -3.68 -17.20
C LEU A 108 -33.54 -4.10 -15.82
N SER A 109 -33.66 -5.38 -15.47
CA SER A 109 -33.37 -5.89 -14.12
C SER A 109 -31.93 -5.62 -13.68
N SER A 110 -30.95 -5.87 -14.55
CA SER A 110 -29.53 -5.61 -14.28
C SER A 110 -29.24 -4.12 -14.06
N SER A 111 -29.92 -3.24 -14.79
CA SER A 111 -29.75 -1.79 -14.67
C SER A 111 -30.38 -1.24 -13.38
N LEU A 112 -31.54 -1.76 -12.97
CA LEU A 112 -32.21 -1.36 -11.73
C LEU A 112 -31.40 -1.77 -10.48
N GLY A 113 -30.66 -2.88 -10.57
CA GLY A 113 -29.83 -3.40 -9.48
C GLY A 113 -28.57 -2.61 -9.16
N VAL A 114 -28.19 -1.63 -9.99
CA VAL A 114 -26.95 -0.84 -9.83
C VAL A 114 -27.19 0.67 -9.82
N VAL A 115 -28.44 1.12 -9.63
CA VAL A 115 -28.79 2.55 -9.65
C VAL A 115 -28.04 3.30 -8.55
N GLU A 116 -28.14 2.85 -7.31
CA GLU A 116 -27.45 3.48 -6.17
C GLU A 116 -25.93 3.40 -6.32
N LEU A 117 -25.42 2.26 -6.78
CA LEU A 117 -24.00 2.08 -7.09
C LEU A 117 -23.51 3.10 -8.13
N ALA A 118 -24.26 3.30 -9.22
CA ALA A 118 -23.91 4.26 -10.25
C ALA A 118 -23.93 5.69 -9.71
N VAL A 119 -24.95 6.06 -8.93
CA VAL A 119 -25.05 7.38 -8.31
C VAL A 119 -23.86 7.64 -7.39
N ALA A 120 -23.54 6.71 -6.49
CA ALA A 120 -22.42 6.84 -5.57
C ALA A 120 -21.06 6.91 -6.30
N LEU A 121 -20.84 6.08 -7.33
CA LEU A 121 -19.60 6.12 -8.12
C LEU A 121 -19.41 7.45 -8.84
N HIS A 122 -20.45 7.99 -9.47
CA HIS A 122 -20.37 9.27 -10.20
C HIS A 122 -20.31 10.48 -9.26
N HIS A 123 -20.87 10.37 -8.05
CA HIS A 123 -20.71 11.37 -7.01
C HIS A 123 -19.27 11.41 -6.48
N VAL A 124 -18.67 10.26 -6.15
CA VAL A 124 -17.34 10.22 -5.51
C VAL A 124 -16.17 10.35 -6.50
N PHE A 125 -16.23 9.72 -7.68
CA PHE A 125 -15.12 9.68 -8.64
C PHE A 125 -15.28 10.67 -9.79
N ASP A 126 -14.18 11.20 -10.30
CA ASP A 126 -14.14 12.32 -11.24
C ASP A 126 -13.99 11.83 -12.69
N THR A 127 -15.05 11.22 -13.23
CA THR A 127 -15.09 10.79 -14.63
C THR A 127 -15.24 12.01 -15.58
N PRO A 128 -14.56 12.07 -16.74
CA PRO A 128 -13.84 11.00 -17.43
C PRO A 128 -12.36 10.81 -17.03
N GLU A 129 -11.80 11.62 -16.12
CA GLU A 129 -10.41 11.42 -15.67
C GLU A 129 -10.26 10.08 -14.95
N ASP A 130 -11.11 9.85 -13.94
CA ASP A 130 -11.29 8.55 -13.32
C ASP A 130 -12.01 7.58 -14.28
N LYS A 131 -11.49 6.35 -14.36
CA LYS A 131 -11.99 5.32 -15.28
C LYS A 131 -12.97 4.41 -14.54
N ILE A 132 -14.26 4.56 -14.82
CA ILE A 132 -15.31 3.66 -14.32
C ILE A 132 -15.63 2.65 -15.41
N ILE A 133 -15.38 1.38 -15.13
CA ILE A 133 -15.53 0.27 -16.07
C ILE A 133 -16.75 -0.56 -15.66
N TRP A 134 -17.63 -0.80 -16.61
CA TRP A 134 -18.81 -1.65 -16.45
C TRP A 134 -18.59 -2.96 -17.19
N ASP A 135 -18.22 -4.01 -16.45
CA ASP A 135 -17.96 -5.32 -17.04
C ASP A 135 -19.24 -5.91 -17.66
N VAL A 136 -19.13 -6.48 -18.86
CA VAL A 136 -20.23 -6.84 -19.78
C VAL A 136 -21.08 -5.63 -20.24
N GLY A 137 -21.40 -4.70 -19.35
CA GLY A 137 -22.00 -3.39 -19.66
C GLY A 137 -23.52 -3.35 -19.71
N HIS A 138 -24.20 -4.49 -19.60
CA HIS A 138 -25.66 -4.61 -19.65
C HIS A 138 -26.40 -3.90 -18.50
N GLN A 139 -25.69 -3.60 -17.41
CA GLN A 139 -26.18 -2.89 -16.24
C GLN A 139 -25.96 -1.36 -16.32
N ALA A 140 -25.29 -0.86 -17.37
CA ALA A 140 -24.75 0.51 -17.41
C ALA A 140 -25.75 1.59 -17.88
N TYR A 141 -27.06 1.33 -17.88
CA TYR A 141 -28.05 2.36 -18.27
C TYR A 141 -28.08 3.57 -17.33
N PRO A 142 -28.02 3.41 -15.98
CA PRO A 142 -27.87 4.55 -15.07
C PRO A 142 -26.63 5.39 -15.43
N HIS A 143 -25.51 4.73 -15.73
CA HIS A 143 -24.28 5.41 -16.13
C HIS A 143 -24.46 6.21 -17.43
N LYS A 144 -25.13 5.67 -18.46
CA LYS A 144 -25.39 6.43 -19.70
C LYS A 144 -26.23 7.68 -19.44
N ILE A 145 -27.29 7.56 -18.63
CA ILE A 145 -28.15 8.69 -18.26
C ILE A 145 -27.35 9.79 -17.56
N LEU A 146 -26.56 9.43 -16.54
CA LEU A 146 -25.78 10.37 -15.72
C LEU A 146 -24.58 11.01 -16.45
N THR A 147 -24.27 10.57 -17.67
CA THR A 147 -23.11 11.03 -18.47
C THR A 147 -23.52 11.62 -19.81
N GLY A 148 -24.55 12.47 -19.79
CA GLY A 148 -24.95 13.33 -20.92
C GLY A 148 -25.84 12.67 -21.97
N ARG A 149 -26.29 11.42 -21.76
CA ARG A 149 -27.04 10.67 -22.79
C ARG A 149 -28.52 10.48 -22.49
N ARG A 150 -29.03 11.07 -21.41
CA ARG A 150 -30.44 10.96 -20.99
C ARG A 150 -31.44 11.20 -22.13
N SER A 151 -31.30 12.29 -22.88
CA SER A 151 -32.22 12.67 -23.96
C SER A 151 -32.26 11.70 -25.14
N ARG A 152 -31.24 10.82 -25.26
CA ARG A 152 -31.10 9.83 -26.34
C ARG A 152 -31.47 8.41 -25.90
N MET A 153 -31.85 8.21 -24.64
CA MET A 153 -32.14 6.87 -24.11
C MET A 153 -33.31 6.16 -24.81
N ASN A 154 -34.25 6.91 -25.39
CA ASN A 154 -35.33 6.36 -26.23
C ASN A 154 -34.82 5.71 -27.54
N THR A 155 -33.55 5.91 -27.90
CA THR A 155 -32.92 5.28 -29.08
C THR A 155 -32.06 4.07 -28.72
N ILE A 156 -32.01 3.67 -27.45
CA ILE A 156 -31.12 2.59 -27.01
C ILE A 156 -31.44 1.27 -27.74
N ARG A 157 -30.39 0.61 -28.24
CA ARG A 157 -30.44 -0.62 -29.05
C ARG A 157 -31.17 -0.50 -30.40
N GLN A 158 -31.53 0.72 -30.82
CA GLN A 158 -32.15 0.97 -32.12
C GLN A 158 -31.09 1.29 -33.18
N THR A 159 -31.44 1.11 -34.46
CA THR A 159 -30.57 1.49 -35.59
C THR A 159 -30.18 2.97 -35.48
N SER A 160 -28.88 3.26 -35.58
CA SER A 160 -28.32 4.61 -35.42
C SER A 160 -28.55 5.27 -34.05
N GLY A 161 -28.99 4.51 -33.04
CA GLY A 161 -29.20 4.94 -31.67
C GLY A 161 -28.06 4.61 -30.71
N LEU A 162 -28.29 4.77 -29.41
CA LEU A 162 -27.31 4.40 -28.38
C LEU A 162 -27.07 2.89 -28.34
N ALA A 163 -25.82 2.48 -28.13
CA ALA A 163 -25.49 1.08 -27.91
C ALA A 163 -26.09 0.56 -26.60
N GLY A 164 -26.44 -0.73 -26.55
CA GLY A 164 -26.92 -1.39 -25.32
C GLY A 164 -25.84 -1.59 -24.24
N PHE A 165 -24.60 -1.21 -24.53
CA PHE A 165 -23.43 -1.36 -23.68
C PHE A 165 -22.55 -0.09 -23.79
N PRO A 166 -21.64 0.19 -22.84
CA PRO A 166 -20.66 1.26 -23.00
C PRO A 166 -19.81 1.07 -24.27
N LYS A 167 -19.64 2.14 -25.04
CA LYS A 167 -18.85 2.19 -26.28
C LYS A 167 -18.01 3.45 -26.30
N ARG A 168 -16.69 3.30 -26.45
CA ARG A 168 -15.72 4.42 -26.41
C ARG A 168 -16.02 5.54 -27.42
N ASP A 169 -16.45 5.18 -28.63
CA ASP A 169 -16.80 6.16 -29.66
C ASP A 169 -18.12 6.90 -29.36
N GLU A 170 -18.93 6.40 -28.42
CA GLU A 170 -20.20 7.00 -28.03
C GLU A 170 -20.04 8.05 -26.92
N SER A 171 -19.08 7.87 -26.00
CA SER A 171 -18.84 8.80 -24.89
C SER A 171 -17.42 8.67 -24.34
N ALA A 172 -16.83 9.82 -23.94
CA ALA A 172 -15.55 9.86 -23.23
C ALA A 172 -15.60 9.17 -21.85
N HIS A 173 -16.80 8.98 -21.29
CA HIS A 173 -17.03 8.29 -20.02
C HIS A 173 -17.05 6.75 -20.16
N ASP A 174 -17.11 6.22 -21.38
CA ASP A 174 -17.17 4.78 -21.62
C ASP A 174 -15.75 4.21 -21.74
N ALA A 175 -15.39 3.29 -20.84
CA ALA A 175 -14.10 2.61 -20.82
C ALA A 175 -14.21 1.15 -21.30
N ILE A 176 -13.11 0.59 -21.86
CA ILE A 176 -13.03 -0.84 -22.19
C ILE A 176 -12.91 -1.68 -20.91
N ALA A 177 -13.39 -2.93 -20.95
CA ALA A 177 -13.24 -3.93 -19.90
C ALA A 177 -11.78 -4.43 -19.78
N ALA A 178 -10.86 -3.52 -19.46
CA ALA A 178 -9.42 -3.77 -19.35
C ALA A 178 -8.80 -2.94 -18.20
N ALA A 179 -9.43 -2.99 -17.03
CA ALA A 179 -9.06 -2.20 -15.85
C ALA A 179 -7.56 -2.31 -15.52
N LEU A 180 -7.02 -3.53 -15.58
CA LEU A 180 -5.62 -3.79 -15.27
C LEU A 180 -4.66 -3.05 -16.21
N GLY A 181 -4.93 -3.06 -17.51
CA GLY A 181 -4.11 -2.36 -18.50
C GLY A 181 -4.16 -0.84 -18.33
N MET A 182 -5.34 -0.31 -18.00
CA MET A 182 -5.52 1.12 -17.73
C MET A 182 -4.77 1.57 -16.45
N ALA A 183 -4.81 0.77 -15.39
CA ALA A 183 -4.09 1.05 -14.15
C ALA A 183 -2.57 1.06 -14.38
N VAL A 184 -2.04 0.08 -15.13
CA VAL A 184 -0.61 0.05 -15.49
C VAL A 184 -0.22 1.25 -16.34
N ALA A 185 -1.01 1.60 -17.36
CA ALA A 185 -0.73 2.74 -18.21
C ALA A 185 -0.75 4.07 -17.42
N ARG A 186 -1.67 4.21 -16.46
CA ARG A 186 -1.70 5.36 -15.54
C ARG A 186 -0.38 5.46 -14.77
N ASP A 187 0.05 4.37 -14.14
CA ASP A 187 1.24 4.35 -13.28
C ASP A 187 2.51 4.69 -14.09
N LEU A 188 2.65 4.11 -15.29
CA LEU A 188 3.76 4.39 -16.20
C LEU A 188 3.79 5.86 -16.69
N LEU A 189 2.64 6.51 -16.77
CA LEU A 189 2.50 7.90 -17.20
C LEU A 189 2.51 8.89 -16.02
N GLY A 190 2.72 8.42 -14.78
CA GLY A 190 2.73 9.28 -13.59
C GLY A 190 1.39 9.95 -13.27
N LYS A 191 0.27 9.39 -13.75
CA LYS A 191 -1.07 9.94 -13.54
C LYS A 191 -1.63 9.51 -12.18
N LYS A 192 -2.52 10.34 -11.59
CA LYS A 192 -3.10 10.10 -10.26
C LYS A 192 -4.57 9.67 -10.28
N ASN A 193 -5.16 9.44 -11.46
CA ASN A 193 -6.57 9.08 -11.58
C ASN A 193 -6.87 7.68 -11.02
N HIS A 194 -8.11 7.43 -10.66
CA HIS A 194 -8.58 6.13 -10.19
C HIS A 194 -9.05 5.25 -11.37
N VAL A 195 -8.92 3.93 -11.22
CA VAL A 195 -9.44 2.94 -12.15
C VAL A 195 -10.33 1.98 -11.35
N ILE A 196 -11.63 2.02 -11.63
CA ILE A 196 -12.68 1.32 -10.90
C ILE A 196 -13.35 0.34 -11.86
N SER A 197 -13.47 -0.93 -11.47
CA SER A 197 -14.16 -1.94 -12.26
C SER A 197 -15.35 -2.50 -11.50
N THR A 198 -16.53 -2.41 -12.10
CA THR A 198 -17.75 -3.05 -11.59
C THR A 198 -17.90 -4.41 -12.25
N ILE A 199 -18.01 -5.46 -11.44
CA ILE A 199 -18.11 -6.86 -11.90
C ILE A 199 -19.39 -7.45 -11.30
N THR A 200 -20.19 -8.11 -12.14
CA THR A 200 -21.44 -8.76 -11.71
C THR A 200 -21.26 -10.28 -11.61
N LYS A 201 -22.02 -10.93 -10.72
CA LYS A 201 -22.04 -12.40 -10.61
C LYS A 201 -22.77 -12.97 -11.83
N GLN A 202 -22.05 -13.29 -12.91
CA GLN A 202 -22.67 -13.90 -14.08
C GLN A 202 -22.94 -15.40 -13.88
N SER A 203 -24.19 -15.79 -14.14
CA SER A 203 -24.69 -17.17 -14.23
C SER A 203 -24.21 -17.86 -15.51
N GLY A 204 -22.92 -18.18 -15.61
CA GLY A 204 -22.37 -19.10 -16.61
C GLY A 204 -22.25 -20.50 -16.01
N GLY A 205 -22.72 -21.54 -16.71
CA GLY A 205 -22.98 -22.90 -16.20
C GLY A 205 -21.82 -23.74 -15.64
N GLN A 206 -20.67 -23.16 -15.30
CA GLN A 206 -19.62 -23.82 -14.51
C GLN A 206 -19.23 -23.07 -13.23
N THR A 207 -19.71 -21.83 -13.04
CA THR A 207 -19.45 -21.04 -11.83
C THR A 207 -20.57 -21.15 -10.78
N HIS A 208 -21.71 -21.77 -11.09
CA HIS A 208 -22.85 -21.81 -10.16
C HIS A 208 -22.64 -22.77 -8.98
N GLU A 209 -22.06 -23.96 -9.20
CA GLU A 209 -21.72 -24.88 -8.10
C GLU A 209 -20.56 -24.35 -7.25
N VAL A 210 -19.57 -23.71 -7.89
CA VAL A 210 -18.43 -23.11 -7.19
C VAL A 210 -18.86 -21.87 -6.43
N ALA A 211 -19.68 -20.98 -7.01
CA ALA A 211 -20.10 -19.73 -6.36
C ALA A 211 -21.25 -19.89 -5.35
N ALA A 212 -22.02 -20.98 -5.40
CA ALA A 212 -22.94 -21.37 -4.34
C ALA A 212 -22.19 -22.06 -3.19
N LYS A 213 -21.25 -22.98 -3.51
CA LYS A 213 -20.33 -23.52 -2.51
C LYS A 213 -19.46 -22.45 -1.87
N VAL A 214 -19.03 -21.42 -2.61
CA VAL A 214 -18.27 -20.27 -2.09
C VAL A 214 -19.14 -19.31 -1.28
N ASP A 215 -20.46 -19.23 -1.49
CA ASP A 215 -21.34 -18.40 -0.64
C ASP A 215 -21.68 -19.13 0.69
N GLU A 216 -21.84 -20.45 0.64
CA GLU A 216 -21.98 -21.32 1.81
C GLU A 216 -20.64 -21.46 2.57
N TYR A 217 -19.50 -21.54 1.86
CA TYR A 217 -18.15 -21.49 2.44
C TYR A 217 -17.77 -20.09 2.93
N ALA A 218 -18.11 -18.99 2.26
CA ALA A 218 -17.76 -17.65 2.74
C ALA A 218 -18.61 -17.23 3.95
N ARG A 219 -19.82 -17.78 4.11
CA ARG A 219 -20.59 -17.66 5.37
C ARG A 219 -20.11 -18.60 6.47
N GLY A 220 -19.48 -19.72 6.11
CA GLY A 220 -19.03 -20.77 7.03
C GLY A 220 -17.53 -20.83 7.35
N MET A 221 -16.68 -20.10 6.62
CA MET A 221 -15.22 -20.12 6.77
C MET A 221 -14.68 -18.71 6.87
N VAL A 222 -14.64 -18.23 8.10
CA VAL A 222 -13.38 -17.73 8.63
C VAL A 222 -12.39 -18.88 8.48
N SER A 223 -11.38 -18.77 7.61
CA SER A 223 -10.26 -19.72 7.60
C SER A 223 -9.74 -19.88 9.04
N ALA A 224 -9.06 -20.98 9.39
CA ALA A 224 -8.35 -21.08 10.68
C ALA A 224 -7.42 -19.86 10.94
N SER A 225 -7.11 -19.06 9.91
CA SER A 225 -6.37 -17.80 9.93
C SER A 225 -7.20 -16.49 9.94
N GLY A 226 -8.54 -16.50 9.98
CA GLY A 226 -9.32 -15.26 10.08
C GLY A 226 -9.69 -14.54 8.76
N SER A 227 -9.11 -14.93 7.62
CA SER A 227 -9.12 -14.16 6.37
C SER A 227 -10.20 -14.57 5.35
N THR A 228 -10.63 -13.63 4.50
CA THR A 228 -11.55 -13.85 3.37
C THR A 228 -10.83 -14.30 2.08
N LEU A 229 -11.55 -14.94 1.15
CA LEU A 229 -11.02 -15.40 -0.16
C LEU A 229 -10.35 -14.28 -0.98
N PHE A 230 -10.82 -13.04 -0.85
CA PHE A 230 -10.26 -11.89 -1.57
C PHE A 230 -8.98 -11.37 -0.93
N GLU A 231 -8.90 -11.38 0.39
CA GLU A 231 -7.66 -11.10 1.12
C GLU A 231 -6.61 -12.17 0.85
N GLU A 232 -7.02 -13.43 0.70
CA GLU A 232 -6.12 -14.49 0.25
C GLU A 232 -5.55 -14.19 -1.14
N LEU A 233 -6.32 -13.58 -2.05
CA LEU A 233 -5.87 -13.13 -3.38
C LEU A 233 -5.02 -11.85 -3.34
N GLY A 234 -4.73 -11.30 -2.16
CA GLY A 234 -3.98 -10.04 -1.99
C GLY A 234 -4.78 -8.80 -2.30
N LEU A 235 -6.11 -8.90 -2.27
CA LEU A 235 -7.02 -7.78 -2.47
C LEU A 235 -7.52 -7.26 -1.13
N TYR A 236 -7.60 -5.94 -0.98
CA TYR A 236 -8.27 -5.37 0.17
C TYR A 236 -9.78 -5.56 -0.01
N TYR A 237 -10.40 -6.30 0.91
CA TYR A 237 -11.83 -6.65 0.85
C TYR A 237 -12.65 -5.75 1.77
N ILE A 238 -13.72 -5.15 1.23
CA ILE A 238 -14.70 -4.39 2.00
C ILE A 238 -16.08 -4.95 1.67
N GLY A 239 -16.70 -5.66 2.61
CA GLY A 239 -18.04 -6.20 2.44
C GLY A 239 -18.40 -7.37 3.36
N PRO A 240 -19.61 -7.94 3.22
CA PRO A 240 -20.68 -7.51 2.31
C PRO A 240 -21.33 -6.20 2.76
N VAL A 241 -21.66 -5.34 1.79
CA VAL A 241 -22.35 -4.04 2.02
C VAL A 241 -23.70 -4.02 1.30
N ASP A 242 -24.65 -3.23 1.82
CA ASP A 242 -25.93 -3.03 1.14
C ASP A 242 -25.72 -2.19 -0.13
N GLY A 243 -25.90 -2.81 -1.29
CA GLY A 243 -25.76 -2.14 -2.60
C GLY A 243 -26.83 -1.12 -2.92
N HIS A 244 -27.86 -1.01 -2.08
CA HIS A 244 -28.97 -0.07 -2.22
C HIS A 244 -28.96 1.03 -1.15
N ASN A 245 -27.95 1.07 -0.28
CA ASN A 245 -27.76 2.18 0.65
C ASN A 245 -26.75 3.19 0.07
N VAL A 246 -27.25 4.33 -0.42
CA VAL A 246 -26.41 5.38 -1.03
C VAL A 246 -25.44 5.97 -0.02
N GLU A 247 -25.86 6.18 1.23
CA GLU A 247 -25.03 6.74 2.30
C GLU A 247 -23.80 5.86 2.59
N ASP A 248 -24.03 4.56 2.76
CA ASP A 248 -22.97 3.59 3.01
C ASP A 248 -22.01 3.53 1.83
N LEU A 249 -22.53 3.49 0.59
CA LEU A 249 -21.72 3.43 -0.63
C LEU A 249 -20.84 4.68 -0.79
N VAL A 250 -21.40 5.88 -0.60
CA VAL A 250 -20.64 7.13 -0.67
C VAL A 250 -19.53 7.13 0.39
N THR A 251 -19.87 6.84 1.64
CA THR A 251 -18.90 6.80 2.76
C THR A 251 -17.76 5.82 2.48
N ILE A 252 -18.07 4.62 1.98
CA ILE A 252 -17.07 3.61 1.64
C ILE A 252 -16.20 4.08 0.48
N PHE A 253 -16.78 4.62 -0.58
CA PHE A 253 -16.01 5.06 -1.74
C PHE A 253 -15.14 6.28 -1.44
N GLU A 254 -15.59 7.22 -0.60
CA GLU A 254 -14.74 8.32 -0.14
C GLU A 254 -13.55 7.81 0.67
N LYS A 255 -13.80 6.83 1.56
CA LYS A 255 -12.74 6.17 2.32
C LYS A 255 -11.76 5.45 1.40
N VAL A 256 -12.24 4.72 0.39
CA VAL A 256 -11.40 4.03 -0.61
C VAL A 256 -10.62 5.03 -1.47
N LYS A 257 -11.24 6.13 -1.91
CA LYS A 257 -10.60 7.18 -2.71
C LYS A 257 -9.46 7.85 -1.95
N SER A 258 -9.61 8.00 -0.64
CA SER A 258 -8.61 8.57 0.28
C SER A 258 -7.63 7.53 0.86
N MET A 259 -7.72 6.25 0.47
CA MET A 259 -6.78 5.25 0.98
C MET A 259 -5.35 5.57 0.51
N PRO A 260 -4.39 5.61 1.43
CA PRO A 260 -2.99 5.87 1.10
C PRO A 260 -2.38 4.70 0.32
N ALA A 261 -1.21 4.96 -0.31
CA ALA A 261 -0.47 3.93 -1.04
C ALA A 261 -0.18 2.70 -0.15
N PRO A 262 -0.06 1.49 -0.74
CA PRO A 262 0.27 0.30 0.03
C PRO A 262 1.47 0.51 0.94
N GLY A 263 1.45 -0.14 2.10
CA GLY A 263 2.56 -0.05 3.04
C GLY A 263 3.84 -0.71 2.54
N PRO A 264 5.00 -0.33 3.11
CA PRO A 264 6.30 -0.94 2.80
C PRO A 264 6.31 -2.47 2.80
N VAL A 265 5.50 -3.08 3.66
CA VAL A 265 5.29 -4.54 3.77
C VAL A 265 4.95 -5.20 2.45
N LEU A 266 4.00 -4.62 1.69
CA LEU A 266 3.56 -5.22 0.42
C LEU A 266 4.66 -5.10 -0.63
N TYR A 267 5.34 -3.96 -0.69
CA TYR A 267 6.45 -3.76 -1.63
C TYR A 267 7.64 -4.67 -1.33
N PHE A 268 7.96 -4.89 -0.05
CA PHE A 268 8.93 -5.90 0.37
C PHE A 268 8.53 -7.29 -0.11
N ALA A 269 7.29 -7.72 0.15
CA ALA A 269 6.81 -9.03 -0.22
C ALA A 269 6.82 -9.25 -1.74
N GLU A 270 6.36 -8.27 -2.53
CA GLU A 270 6.38 -8.34 -3.99
C GLU A 270 7.81 -8.43 -4.52
N ALA A 271 8.73 -7.58 -4.04
CA ALA A 271 10.13 -7.63 -4.44
C ALA A 271 10.80 -8.97 -4.09
N LEU A 272 10.57 -9.48 -2.88
CA LEU A 272 11.12 -10.76 -2.46
C LEU A 272 10.58 -11.92 -3.30
N ILE A 273 9.28 -11.90 -3.64
CA ILE A 273 8.71 -12.88 -4.57
C ILE A 273 9.40 -12.81 -5.93
N ARG A 274 9.69 -11.61 -6.46
CA ARG A 274 10.42 -11.46 -7.73
C ARG A 274 11.87 -11.92 -7.68
N GLU A 275 12.53 -11.84 -6.54
CA GLU A 275 13.84 -12.46 -6.36
C GLU A 275 13.73 -13.99 -6.35
N ALA A 276 12.77 -14.53 -5.60
CA ALA A 276 12.59 -15.97 -5.48
C ALA A 276 12.01 -16.65 -6.73
N GLU A 277 11.37 -15.91 -7.65
CA GLU A 277 10.99 -16.43 -8.97
C GLU A 277 12.19 -16.69 -9.87
N VAL A 278 13.32 -15.99 -9.62
CA VAL A 278 14.55 -16.11 -10.42
C VAL A 278 15.58 -17.01 -9.73
N ASP A 279 15.67 -16.96 -8.40
CA ASP A 279 16.61 -17.73 -7.58
C ASP A 279 15.87 -18.72 -6.68
N ASP A 280 16.06 -20.02 -6.93
CA ASP A 280 15.39 -21.09 -6.18
C ASP A 280 15.91 -21.23 -4.75
N LYS A 281 17.08 -20.65 -4.44
CA LYS A 281 17.72 -20.66 -3.11
C LYS A 281 17.14 -19.64 -2.15
N VAL A 282 16.35 -18.68 -2.64
CA VAL A 282 15.70 -17.67 -1.78
C VAL A 282 14.59 -18.33 -0.96
N VAL A 283 14.70 -18.20 0.36
CA VAL A 283 13.72 -18.72 1.32
C VAL A 283 13.31 -17.63 2.31
N GLY A 284 12.04 -17.64 2.72
CA GLY A 284 11.48 -16.72 3.71
C GLY A 284 11.41 -17.36 5.08
N ILE A 285 11.70 -16.60 6.14
CA ILE A 285 11.60 -17.03 7.53
C ILE A 285 10.88 -15.92 8.32
N HIS A 286 9.89 -16.28 9.13
CA HIS A 286 9.29 -15.37 10.10
C HIS A 286 9.02 -16.06 11.44
N ALA A 287 8.86 -15.26 12.50
CA ALA A 287 8.52 -15.73 13.83
C ALA A 287 7.05 -15.40 14.17
N ALA A 288 6.09 -16.21 13.70
CA ALA A 288 4.64 -16.00 13.87
C ALA A 288 4.07 -14.66 13.34
N MET A 289 4.75 -14.03 12.37
CA MET A 289 4.39 -12.71 11.84
C MET A 289 4.16 -12.70 10.33
N GLY A 290 3.62 -13.78 9.76
CA GLY A 290 3.43 -13.89 8.30
C GLY A 290 2.63 -12.72 7.71
N GLY A 291 1.50 -12.33 8.32
CA GLY A 291 0.72 -11.17 7.87
C GLY A 291 1.38 -9.82 8.18
N GLY A 292 2.05 -9.71 9.33
CA GLY A 292 2.72 -8.48 9.75
C GLY A 292 3.88 -8.09 8.84
N THR A 293 4.70 -9.07 8.45
CA THR A 293 5.90 -8.91 7.62
C THR A 293 5.65 -9.11 6.12
N GLY A 294 4.43 -9.51 5.73
CA GLY A 294 4.09 -9.80 4.34
C GLY A 294 4.58 -11.16 3.83
N LEU A 295 5.20 -11.99 4.67
CA LEU A 295 5.61 -13.34 4.27
C LEU A 295 4.45 -14.31 4.05
N ASN A 296 3.21 -13.96 4.43
CA ASN A 296 2.02 -14.68 4.00
C ASN A 296 1.87 -14.71 2.47
N TYR A 297 2.19 -13.60 1.79
CA TYR A 297 2.19 -13.54 0.32
C TYR A 297 3.28 -14.42 -0.28
N PHE A 298 4.48 -14.40 0.33
CA PHE A 298 5.59 -15.25 -0.09
C PHE A 298 5.26 -16.73 0.10
N HIS A 299 4.77 -17.13 1.27
CA HIS A 299 4.33 -18.50 1.58
C HIS A 299 3.24 -18.96 0.61
N LYS A 300 2.27 -18.11 0.27
CA LYS A 300 1.24 -18.46 -0.71
C LYS A 300 1.84 -18.81 -2.08
N ARG A 301 2.89 -18.10 -2.49
CA ARG A 301 3.55 -18.33 -3.79
C ARG A 301 4.53 -19.51 -3.74
N PHE A 302 5.23 -19.69 -2.61
CA PHE A 302 6.26 -20.69 -2.40
C PHE A 302 6.11 -21.37 -1.03
N PRO A 303 5.13 -22.29 -0.86
CA PRO A 303 4.82 -22.90 0.44
C PRO A 303 6.01 -23.63 1.04
N GLU A 304 6.75 -24.38 0.22
CA GLU A 304 7.92 -25.17 0.63
C GLU A 304 9.18 -24.33 0.91
N ARG A 305 9.13 -23.01 0.69
CA ARG A 305 10.28 -22.10 0.88
C ARG A 305 10.00 -21.01 1.91
N CYS A 306 8.92 -21.11 2.67
CA CYS A 306 8.61 -20.18 3.76
C CYS A 306 8.46 -20.93 5.08
N PHE A 307 9.20 -20.51 6.10
CA PHE A 307 9.25 -21.17 7.39
C PHE A 307 8.71 -20.25 8.48
N ASP A 308 7.65 -20.72 9.17
CA ASP A 308 7.19 -20.11 10.41
C ASP A 308 7.79 -20.87 11.60
N VAL A 309 8.63 -20.20 12.38
CA VAL A 309 9.28 -20.81 13.55
C VAL A 309 8.48 -20.58 14.85
N GLY A 310 7.27 -20.00 14.77
CA GLY A 310 6.50 -19.58 15.94
C GLY A 310 7.11 -18.34 16.60
N ILE A 311 6.72 -18.03 17.85
CA ILE A 311 7.24 -16.87 18.59
C ILE A 311 8.62 -17.23 19.19
N ALA A 312 9.60 -17.41 18.31
CA ALA A 312 10.95 -17.86 18.65
C ALA A 312 12.01 -17.13 17.80
N GLU A 313 12.18 -15.83 18.01
CA GLU A 313 13.11 -14.99 17.23
C GLU A 313 14.55 -15.48 17.30
N GLN A 314 15.01 -15.94 18.47
CA GLN A 314 16.33 -16.55 18.64
C GLN A 314 16.51 -17.73 17.68
N HIS A 315 15.51 -18.63 17.66
CA HIS A 315 15.53 -19.77 16.77
C HIS A 315 15.43 -19.35 15.30
N ALA A 316 14.65 -18.32 14.96
CA ALA A 316 14.56 -17.79 13.59
C ALA A 316 15.93 -17.40 13.04
N VAL A 317 16.74 -16.71 13.87
CA VAL A 317 18.09 -16.26 13.48
C VAL A 317 19.04 -17.45 13.31
N THR A 318 19.13 -18.35 14.29
CA THR A 318 20.01 -19.53 14.19
C THR A 318 19.56 -20.49 13.07
N PHE A 319 18.25 -20.63 12.84
CA PHE A 319 17.70 -21.40 11.75
C PHE A 319 18.10 -20.80 10.39
N ALA A 320 18.00 -19.48 10.24
CA ALA A 320 18.51 -18.77 9.07
C ALA A 320 20.01 -19.00 8.87
N ALA A 321 20.81 -18.95 9.94
CA ALA A 321 22.24 -19.25 9.89
C ALA A 321 22.50 -20.66 9.33
N GLY A 322 21.80 -21.67 9.83
CA GLY A 322 21.91 -23.05 9.33
C GLY A 322 21.56 -23.18 7.85
N LEU A 323 20.48 -22.53 7.39
CA LEU A 323 20.10 -22.53 5.97
C LEU A 323 21.17 -21.83 5.10
N ALA A 324 21.73 -20.72 5.56
CA ALA A 324 22.80 -20.01 4.85
C ALA A 324 24.08 -20.84 4.75
N ALA A 325 24.43 -21.57 5.81
CA ALA A 325 25.60 -22.46 5.84
C ALA A 325 25.49 -23.60 4.80
N GLU A 326 24.28 -24.07 4.53
CA GLU A 326 23.99 -25.09 3.49
C GLU A 326 23.76 -24.49 2.09
N GLY A 327 24.04 -23.19 1.90
CA GLY A 327 24.04 -22.53 0.60
C GLY A 327 22.68 -22.00 0.12
N LEU A 328 21.68 -21.91 1.01
CA LEU A 328 20.44 -21.17 0.75
C LEU A 328 20.62 -19.66 1.01
N LYS A 329 19.64 -18.86 0.57
CA LYS A 329 19.59 -17.40 0.72
C LYS A 329 18.42 -17.00 1.62
N PRO A 330 18.57 -17.12 2.95
CA PRO A 330 17.48 -16.86 3.88
C PRO A 330 17.22 -15.36 4.06
N PHE A 331 15.96 -14.97 3.85
CA PHE A 331 15.39 -13.70 4.25
C PHE A 331 14.62 -13.89 5.55
N CYS A 332 15.24 -13.48 6.66
CA CYS A 332 14.62 -13.46 7.97
C CYS A 332 13.83 -12.16 8.15
N ALA A 333 12.52 -12.24 7.94
CA ALA A 333 11.60 -11.12 8.11
C ALA A 333 11.11 -11.04 9.55
N ILE A 334 11.42 -9.94 10.22
CA ILE A 334 11.26 -9.78 11.66
C ILE A 334 11.05 -8.31 11.99
N TYR A 335 10.28 -8.00 13.04
CA TYR A 335 10.19 -6.61 13.49
C TYR A 335 11.51 -6.18 14.15
N SER A 336 11.90 -4.92 13.96
CA SER A 336 13.09 -4.34 14.60
C SER A 336 13.08 -4.53 16.12
N SER A 337 11.91 -4.33 16.76
CA SER A 337 11.74 -4.50 18.20
C SER A 337 11.89 -5.95 18.66
N PHE A 338 11.43 -6.91 17.86
CA PHE A 338 11.49 -8.32 18.24
C PHE A 338 12.84 -8.96 17.95
N LEU A 339 13.59 -8.48 16.95
CA LEU A 339 14.95 -8.93 16.68
C LEU A 339 15.90 -8.68 17.86
N GLN A 340 15.58 -7.75 18.76
CA GLN A 340 16.31 -7.56 20.02
C GLN A 340 16.44 -8.87 20.82
N ARG A 341 15.43 -9.77 20.77
CA ARG A 341 15.49 -11.08 21.43
C ARG A 341 16.51 -12.03 20.79
N GLY A 342 16.76 -11.90 19.49
CA GLY A 342 17.68 -12.73 18.72
C GLY A 342 19.09 -12.15 18.58
N TYR A 343 19.42 -11.06 19.28
CA TYR A 343 20.66 -10.31 19.02
C TYR A 343 21.93 -11.14 19.23
N ASP A 344 21.98 -11.96 20.28
CA ASP A 344 23.10 -12.87 20.55
C ASP A 344 23.35 -13.84 19.39
N GLN A 345 22.27 -14.36 18.79
CA GLN A 345 22.35 -15.25 17.61
C GLN A 345 22.81 -14.49 16.36
N VAL A 346 22.42 -13.21 16.22
CA VAL A 346 22.95 -12.36 15.13
C VAL A 346 24.47 -12.20 15.29
N VAL A 347 24.95 -11.98 16.51
CA VAL A 347 26.39 -11.82 16.79
C VAL A 347 27.15 -13.12 16.54
N HIS A 348 26.75 -14.21 17.21
CA HIS A 348 27.54 -15.43 17.28
C HIS A 348 27.28 -16.40 16.13
N ASP A 349 26.02 -16.59 15.74
CA ASP A 349 25.67 -17.59 14.75
C ASP A 349 25.80 -17.03 13.33
N VAL A 350 25.62 -15.72 13.16
CA VAL A 350 25.57 -15.08 11.83
C VAL A 350 26.79 -14.21 11.54
N ASP A 351 27.00 -13.11 12.27
CA ASP A 351 28.03 -12.11 11.95
C ASP A 351 29.45 -12.66 12.13
N LEU A 352 29.72 -13.33 13.24
CA LEU A 352 31.03 -13.94 13.51
C LEU A 352 31.42 -14.94 12.41
N GLN A 353 30.44 -15.69 11.90
CA GLN A 353 30.64 -16.70 10.85
C GLN A 353 30.58 -16.13 9.43
N ARG A 354 30.28 -14.82 9.28
CA ARG A 354 30.07 -14.14 7.98
C ARG A 354 29.01 -14.82 7.11
N LEU A 355 27.98 -15.39 7.72
CA LEU A 355 26.93 -16.07 6.97
C LEU A 355 26.02 -15.04 6.29
N PRO A 356 25.64 -15.25 5.01
CA PRO A 356 24.83 -14.30 4.25
C PRO A 356 23.34 -14.39 4.62
N VAL A 357 23.01 -14.13 5.88
CA VAL A 357 21.61 -13.97 6.32
C VAL A 357 21.15 -12.56 6.00
N ARG A 358 19.94 -12.42 5.42
CA ARG A 358 19.32 -11.13 5.11
C ARG A 358 18.21 -10.84 6.10
N PHE A 359 18.38 -9.83 6.95
CA PHE A 359 17.38 -9.39 7.91
C PHE A 359 16.50 -8.29 7.30
N ALA A 360 15.23 -8.62 7.03
CA ALA A 360 14.23 -7.65 6.60
C ALA A 360 13.51 -7.12 7.85
N MET A 361 13.94 -5.95 8.33
CA MET A 361 13.52 -5.40 9.62
C MET A 361 12.35 -4.42 9.46
N ASP A 362 11.16 -4.94 9.68
CA ASP A 362 9.91 -4.18 9.62
C ASP A 362 9.65 -3.44 10.94
N ARG A 363 8.68 -2.51 10.97
CA ARG A 363 8.31 -1.71 12.17
C ARG A 363 9.52 -0.99 12.76
N ALA A 364 10.45 -0.57 11.91
CA ALA A 364 11.59 0.20 12.35
C ALA A 364 11.17 1.64 12.69
N GLY A 365 11.73 2.20 13.76
CA GLY A 365 11.38 3.53 14.27
C GLY A 365 10.13 3.50 15.15
N LEU A 366 9.42 4.62 15.18
CA LEU A 366 8.19 4.79 15.96
C LEU A 366 7.03 4.04 15.28
N VAL A 367 6.22 3.34 16.08
CA VAL A 367 5.21 2.39 15.57
C VAL A 367 3.76 2.83 15.81
N GLY A 368 3.56 3.97 16.47
CA GLY A 368 2.25 4.50 16.82
C GLY A 368 1.66 3.87 18.08
N ALA A 369 0.42 3.37 17.95
CA ALA A 369 -0.43 2.95 19.06
C ALA A 369 0.12 1.81 19.93
N ASP A 370 1.06 1.01 19.41
CA ASP A 370 1.66 -0.10 20.17
C ASP A 370 2.71 0.41 21.19
N GLY A 371 3.11 1.68 21.07
CA GLY A 371 3.94 2.37 22.06
C GLY A 371 5.36 1.84 22.18
N PRO A 372 6.04 2.13 23.31
CA PRO A 372 7.48 1.94 23.44
C PRO A 372 7.91 0.47 23.47
N THR A 373 7.01 -0.46 23.82
CA THR A 373 7.31 -1.90 23.84
C THR A 373 7.55 -2.49 22.44
N HIS A 374 6.99 -1.84 21.41
CA HIS A 374 7.08 -2.28 20.01
C HIS A 374 7.96 -1.35 19.15
N CYS A 375 8.48 -0.27 19.74
CA CYS A 375 9.30 0.71 19.04
C CYS A 375 10.62 0.11 18.55
N GLY A 376 10.86 0.21 17.25
CA GLY A 376 12.07 -0.27 16.58
C GLY A 376 13.17 0.77 16.53
N ALA A 377 13.51 1.39 17.67
CA ALA A 377 14.47 2.51 17.69
C ALA A 377 15.94 2.06 17.63
N PHE A 378 16.25 0.84 18.07
CA PHE A 378 17.61 0.46 18.45
C PHE A 378 18.39 -0.34 17.40
N ASP A 379 17.73 -0.78 16.32
CA ASP A 379 18.32 -1.72 15.35
C ASP A 379 19.53 -1.17 14.62
N VAL A 380 19.58 0.13 14.30
CA VAL A 380 20.77 0.71 13.69
C VAL A 380 21.96 0.56 14.61
N THR A 381 21.80 0.90 15.90
CA THR A 381 22.87 0.82 16.90
C THR A 381 23.38 -0.60 17.10
N TYR A 382 22.49 -1.57 17.34
CA TYR A 382 22.93 -2.94 17.62
C TYR A 382 23.38 -3.68 16.36
N MET A 383 22.88 -3.36 15.17
CA MET A 383 23.33 -4.01 13.93
C MET A 383 24.62 -3.39 13.38
N ALA A 384 24.77 -2.06 13.41
CA ALA A 384 25.91 -1.37 12.79
C ALA A 384 27.22 -1.53 13.59
N CYS A 385 27.15 -1.89 14.88
CA CYS A 385 28.34 -2.19 15.66
C CYS A 385 29.00 -3.53 15.25
N LEU A 386 28.26 -4.44 14.59
CA LEU A 386 28.74 -5.78 14.22
C LEU A 386 29.69 -5.75 13.01
N PRO A 387 30.92 -6.27 13.09
CA PRO A 387 31.97 -6.05 12.08
C PRO A 387 31.60 -6.35 10.62
N ASN A 388 30.85 -7.42 10.34
CA ASN A 388 30.63 -7.90 8.97
C ASN A 388 29.27 -7.45 8.38
N MET A 389 28.39 -6.87 9.21
CA MET A 389 27.04 -6.47 8.82
C MET A 389 27.00 -5.32 7.81
N VAL A 390 26.20 -5.49 6.75
CA VAL A 390 25.74 -4.40 5.88
C VAL A 390 24.41 -3.86 6.42
N VAL A 391 24.30 -2.55 6.65
CA VAL A 391 23.13 -1.92 7.28
C VAL A 391 22.56 -0.85 6.36
N MET A 392 21.33 -1.07 5.88
CA MET A 392 20.64 -0.23 4.90
C MET A 392 19.32 0.35 5.45
N ALA A 393 18.87 1.47 4.93
CA ALA A 393 17.52 2.00 5.18
C ALA A 393 16.98 2.72 3.94
N PRO A 394 15.88 2.24 3.33
CA PRO A 394 15.32 2.83 2.13
C PRO A 394 14.55 4.11 2.47
N ALA A 395 14.74 5.14 1.63
CA ALA A 395 14.01 6.40 1.73
C ALA A 395 12.54 6.30 1.30
N ASP A 396 12.24 5.34 0.42
CA ASP A 396 10.93 5.15 -0.21
C ASP A 396 10.73 3.68 -0.66
N GLU A 397 9.56 3.38 -1.20
CA GLU A 397 9.22 2.03 -1.66
C GLU A 397 10.04 1.54 -2.86
N ALA A 398 10.57 2.44 -3.70
CA ALA A 398 11.43 2.03 -4.80
C ALA A 398 12.81 1.63 -4.27
N GLU A 399 13.38 2.43 -3.36
CA GLU A 399 14.61 2.10 -2.65
C GLU A 399 14.49 0.80 -1.86
N LEU A 400 13.32 0.51 -1.26
CA LEU A 400 13.08 -0.76 -0.59
C LEU A 400 13.24 -1.95 -1.56
N MET A 401 12.66 -1.87 -2.76
CA MET A 401 12.83 -2.93 -3.76
C MET A 401 14.28 -3.07 -4.21
N HIS A 402 14.99 -1.95 -4.40
CA HIS A 402 16.41 -1.94 -4.71
C HIS A 402 17.25 -2.58 -3.59
N MET A 403 16.92 -2.33 -2.33
CA MET A 403 17.61 -2.92 -1.17
C MET A 403 17.30 -4.42 -1.00
N VAL A 404 16.09 -4.88 -1.34
CA VAL A 404 15.79 -6.32 -1.43
C VAL A 404 16.67 -7.00 -2.48
N ALA A 405 16.78 -6.40 -3.68
CA ALA A 405 17.66 -6.91 -4.73
C ALA A 405 19.14 -6.86 -4.33
N THR A 406 19.56 -5.79 -3.64
CA THR A 406 20.92 -5.66 -3.09
C THR A 406 21.21 -6.76 -2.08
N ALA A 407 20.30 -6.98 -1.12
CA ALA A 407 20.42 -8.03 -0.13
C ALA A 407 20.46 -9.42 -0.78
N ALA A 408 19.64 -9.68 -1.79
CA ALA A 408 19.64 -10.95 -2.54
C ALA A 408 20.99 -11.23 -3.23
N ALA A 409 21.71 -10.18 -3.66
CA ALA A 409 23.00 -10.28 -4.33
C ALA A 409 24.20 -10.45 -3.36
N ILE A 410 24.03 -10.25 -2.05
CA ILE A 410 25.11 -10.38 -1.05
C ILE A 410 25.24 -11.84 -0.60
N ASP A 411 26.30 -12.54 -1.04
CA ASP A 411 26.51 -13.96 -0.73
C ASP A 411 27.71 -14.24 0.20
N ASP A 412 28.39 -13.20 0.69
CA ASP A 412 29.66 -13.32 1.43
C ASP A 412 29.65 -12.77 2.87
N ARG A 413 28.53 -12.17 3.32
CA ARG A 413 28.38 -11.55 4.64
C ARG A 413 26.90 -11.28 4.96
N PRO A 414 26.52 -11.06 6.23
CA PRO A 414 25.15 -10.72 6.56
C PRO A 414 24.77 -9.30 6.14
N SER A 415 23.47 -9.09 5.92
CA SER A 415 22.92 -7.77 5.63
C SER A 415 21.59 -7.56 6.32
N CYS A 416 21.25 -6.29 6.60
CA CYS A 416 19.95 -5.91 7.07
C CYS A 416 19.47 -4.62 6.37
N PHE A 417 18.15 -4.52 6.22
CA PHE A 417 17.49 -3.29 5.82
C PHE A 417 16.28 -3.04 6.70
N ARG A 418 16.14 -1.80 7.17
CA ARG A 418 15.07 -1.39 8.07
C ARG A 418 14.01 -0.56 7.35
N PHE A 419 12.73 -0.81 7.57
CA PHE A 419 11.66 0.01 7.01
C PHE A 419 10.51 0.23 8.01
N PRO A 420 9.86 1.41 7.98
CA PRO A 420 8.89 1.78 8.99
C PRO A 420 7.54 1.10 8.78
N ARG A 421 6.72 1.12 9.84
CA ARG A 421 5.27 0.90 9.70
C ARG A 421 4.66 2.11 9.02
N GLY A 422 3.76 1.90 8.05
CA GLY A 422 3.00 2.98 7.45
C GLY A 422 2.70 2.73 5.98
N ASN A 423 2.58 3.82 5.24
CA ASN A 423 2.24 3.82 3.82
C ASN A 423 3.45 4.26 2.99
N GLY A 424 3.54 3.78 1.74
CA GLY A 424 4.50 4.31 0.77
C GLY A 424 4.23 5.79 0.46
N ILE A 425 5.24 6.46 -0.10
CA ILE A 425 5.16 7.90 -0.42
C ILE A 425 4.73 8.16 -1.88
N GLY A 426 4.46 7.11 -2.66
CA GLY A 426 4.04 7.18 -4.05
C GLY A 426 5.22 7.33 -5.04
N ALA A 427 6.37 6.73 -4.71
CA ALA A 427 7.54 6.74 -5.57
C ALA A 427 7.32 5.94 -6.87
N ILE A 428 8.08 6.28 -7.92
CA ILE A 428 8.05 5.55 -9.19
C ILE A 428 8.70 4.19 -8.95
N LEU A 429 7.91 3.13 -9.11
CA LEU A 429 8.36 1.77 -8.83
C LEU A 429 9.21 1.19 -9.97
N PRO A 430 10.22 0.35 -9.65
CA PRO A 430 10.91 -0.46 -10.63
C PRO A 430 9.94 -1.33 -11.46
N PRO A 431 10.21 -1.53 -12.77
CA PRO A 431 9.39 -2.38 -13.60
C PRO A 431 9.19 -3.77 -12.99
N ASN A 432 7.96 -4.28 -13.05
CA ASN A 432 7.57 -5.60 -12.50
C ASN A 432 7.78 -5.77 -10.99
N HIS A 433 8.01 -4.69 -10.23
CA HIS A 433 8.32 -4.73 -8.80
C HIS A 433 9.61 -5.48 -8.48
N LYS A 434 10.58 -5.51 -9.41
CA LYS A 434 11.91 -6.11 -9.20
C LYS A 434 12.95 -4.99 -9.13
N GLY A 435 13.65 -4.89 -8.01
CA GLY A 435 14.70 -3.91 -7.83
C GLY A 435 15.97 -4.22 -8.63
N THR A 436 16.79 -3.20 -8.81
CA THR A 436 18.19 -3.32 -9.26
C THR A 436 19.11 -3.20 -8.06
N PRO A 437 20.09 -4.11 -7.85
CA PRO A 437 21.07 -3.99 -6.78
C PRO A 437 21.79 -2.64 -6.79
N LEU A 438 21.91 -2.03 -5.61
CA LEU A 438 22.66 -0.79 -5.38
C LEU A 438 24.13 -1.11 -5.14
N GLU A 439 25.00 -0.15 -5.45
CA GLU A 439 26.39 -0.22 -4.99
C GLU A 439 26.44 -0.07 -3.47
N ILE A 440 27.01 -1.06 -2.78
CA ILE A 440 27.05 -1.11 -1.31
C ILE A 440 27.88 0.06 -0.78
N GLY A 441 27.31 0.81 0.17
CA GLY A 441 27.97 1.95 0.79
C GLY A 441 27.97 3.21 -0.05
N LYS A 442 27.06 3.33 -1.03
CA LYS A 442 26.88 4.54 -1.83
C LYS A 442 25.57 5.25 -1.54
N GLY A 443 25.69 6.50 -1.11
CA GLY A 443 24.58 7.44 -0.97
C GLY A 443 24.29 8.18 -2.28
N ARG A 444 23.40 9.17 -2.23
CA ARG A 444 23.13 10.08 -3.35
C ARG A 444 22.73 11.47 -2.86
N VAL A 445 23.10 12.50 -3.61
CA VAL A 445 22.54 13.85 -3.44
C VAL A 445 21.21 13.93 -4.18
N LEU A 446 20.16 14.37 -3.50
CA LEU A 446 18.82 14.54 -4.08
C LEU A 446 18.60 15.98 -4.57
N VAL A 447 19.08 16.95 -3.78
CA VAL A 447 18.97 18.38 -4.05
C VAL A 447 20.27 19.05 -3.61
N GLY A 448 20.81 19.92 -4.46
CA GLY A 448 21.95 20.78 -4.10
C GLY A 448 21.48 22.10 -3.50
N GLY A 449 22.22 22.59 -2.51
CA GLY A 449 22.04 23.90 -1.88
C GLY A 449 23.38 24.52 -1.49
N ASP A 450 23.34 25.49 -0.58
CA ASP A 450 24.49 26.20 -0.05
C ASP A 450 24.60 26.04 1.47
N ARG A 451 25.83 26.13 1.99
CA ARG A 451 26.22 26.25 3.41
C ARG A 451 25.79 25.13 4.37
N VAL A 452 24.68 24.44 4.16
CA VAL A 452 24.10 23.42 5.04
C VAL A 452 23.75 22.17 4.22
N ALA A 453 24.17 21.01 4.71
CA ALA A 453 23.79 19.71 4.18
C ALA A 453 22.94 18.94 5.21
N LEU A 454 21.79 18.43 4.76
CA LEU A 454 20.97 17.45 5.46
C LEU A 454 21.31 16.05 4.91
N LEU A 455 21.86 15.19 5.75
CA LEU A 455 22.14 13.79 5.43
C LEU A 455 21.11 12.91 6.14
N GLY A 456 20.05 12.57 5.42
CA GLY A 456 18.95 11.75 5.93
C GLY A 456 19.22 10.25 5.79
N TYR A 457 18.71 9.46 6.72
CA TYR A 457 18.79 8.01 6.71
C TYR A 457 17.39 7.37 6.80
N GLY A 458 17.05 6.54 5.81
CA GLY A 458 15.77 5.83 5.75
C GLY A 458 14.55 6.75 5.69
N SER A 459 13.56 6.48 6.53
CA SER A 459 12.27 7.20 6.62
C SER A 459 12.41 8.71 6.85
N MET A 460 13.58 9.18 7.30
CA MET A 460 13.84 10.61 7.53
C MET A 460 14.27 11.38 6.28
N VAL A 461 14.58 10.72 5.18
CA VAL A 461 14.92 11.40 3.92
C VAL A 461 13.74 12.24 3.40
N PRO A 462 12.49 11.72 3.31
CA PRO A 462 11.33 12.56 3.00
C PRO A 462 11.11 13.73 3.96
N ALA A 463 11.42 13.56 5.25
CA ALA A 463 11.31 14.64 6.24
C ALA A 463 12.35 15.75 5.97
N CYS A 464 13.58 15.38 5.58
CA CYS A 464 14.61 16.31 5.16
C CYS A 464 14.22 17.09 3.89
N MET A 465 13.59 16.41 2.92
CA MET A 465 13.08 17.06 1.70
C MET A 465 12.01 18.11 2.01
N LYS A 466 11.06 17.80 2.89
CA LYS A 466 10.03 18.75 3.34
C LYS A 466 10.64 19.90 4.16
N ALA A 467 11.65 19.63 4.98
CA ALA A 467 12.37 20.68 5.71
C ALA A 467 13.10 21.62 4.75
N ALA A 468 13.72 21.09 3.69
CA ALA A 468 14.36 21.89 2.64
C ALA A 468 13.35 22.76 1.88
N GLU A 469 12.12 22.28 1.65
CA GLU A 469 11.03 23.10 1.09
C GLU A 469 10.64 24.25 2.02
N ALA A 470 10.43 23.97 3.32
CA ALA A 470 10.10 25.01 4.30
C ALA A 470 11.23 26.07 4.43
N LEU A 471 12.50 25.64 4.41
CA LEU A 471 13.65 26.54 4.49
C LEU A 471 13.76 27.51 3.31
N LYS A 472 13.24 27.15 2.12
CA LYS A 472 13.21 28.05 0.96
C LYS A 472 12.34 29.28 1.22
N GLU A 473 11.26 29.15 1.99
CA GLU A 473 10.40 30.28 2.38
C GLU A 473 11.16 31.30 3.23
N HIS A 474 12.20 30.85 3.92
CA HIS A 474 13.13 31.67 4.69
C HIS A 474 14.39 32.08 3.90
N GLY A 475 14.46 31.79 2.59
CA GLY A 475 15.62 32.09 1.75
C GLY A 475 16.88 31.28 2.09
N VAL A 476 16.71 30.09 2.68
CA VAL A 476 17.80 29.13 2.92
C VAL A 476 17.67 27.97 1.94
N PHE A 477 18.73 27.68 1.19
CA PHE A 477 18.75 26.57 0.23
C PHE A 477 19.72 25.52 0.74
N VAL A 478 19.22 24.37 1.19
CA VAL A 478 20.07 23.31 1.76
C VAL A 478 20.30 22.18 0.78
N THR A 479 21.47 21.55 0.87
CA THR A 479 21.72 20.27 0.22
C THR A 479 20.98 19.18 0.98
N VAL A 480 20.31 18.27 0.28
CA VAL A 480 19.69 17.06 0.86
C VAL A 480 20.29 15.83 0.21
N ALA A 481 20.86 14.96 1.03
CA ALA A 481 21.44 13.69 0.61
C ALA A 481 20.75 12.51 1.32
N ASP A 482 20.56 11.44 0.56
CA ASP A 482 20.07 10.15 1.01
C ASP A 482 21.28 9.25 1.27
N ALA A 483 21.50 8.93 2.55
CA ALA A 483 22.66 8.15 2.97
C ALA A 483 22.59 6.70 2.47
N ARG A 484 21.38 6.12 2.37
CA ARG A 484 21.06 4.71 2.06
C ARG A 484 21.66 3.65 3.00
N PHE A 485 22.94 3.80 3.36
CA PHE A 485 23.71 2.85 4.15
C PHE A 485 24.24 3.52 5.42
N CYS A 486 23.97 2.91 6.57
CA CYS A 486 24.69 3.19 7.80
C CYS A 486 26.02 2.42 7.84
N LYS A 487 26.07 1.24 7.19
CA LYS A 487 27.27 0.43 7.12
C LYS A 487 27.36 -0.35 5.80
N PRO A 488 28.48 -0.27 5.07
CA PRO A 488 29.54 0.73 5.24
C PRO A 488 29.01 2.14 4.94
N LEU A 489 29.61 3.15 5.57
CA LEU A 489 29.31 4.55 5.28
C LEU A 489 29.86 4.93 3.90
N ASP A 490 29.15 5.83 3.19
CA ASP A 490 29.71 6.51 2.03
C ASP A 490 30.70 7.60 2.48
N THR A 491 31.92 7.18 2.81
CA THR A 491 32.98 8.08 3.28
C THR A 491 33.38 9.15 2.25
N GLY A 492 33.12 8.90 0.96
CA GLY A 492 33.35 9.86 -0.12
C GLY A 492 32.32 10.99 -0.09
N LEU A 493 31.04 10.62 -0.13
CA LEU A 493 29.93 11.57 -0.03
C LEU A 493 30.00 12.39 1.26
N ILE A 494 30.27 11.75 2.41
CA ILE A 494 30.36 12.46 3.69
C ILE A 494 31.51 13.48 3.67
N ARG A 495 32.65 13.15 3.04
CA ARG A 495 33.78 14.08 2.87
C ARG A 495 33.39 15.28 2.00
N GLU A 496 32.71 15.02 0.88
CA GLU A 496 32.23 16.06 -0.03
C GLU A 496 31.27 17.01 0.68
N LEU A 497 30.24 16.46 1.35
CA LEU A 497 29.28 17.27 2.12
C LEU A 497 29.97 18.07 3.23
N ALA A 498 30.92 17.47 3.95
CA ALA A 498 31.68 18.15 5.01
C ALA A 498 32.62 19.25 4.48
N ALA A 499 33.13 19.12 3.26
CA ALA A 499 34.04 20.10 2.65
C ALA A 499 33.29 21.29 2.03
N GLU A 500 32.11 21.04 1.46
CA GLU A 500 31.35 22.04 0.72
C GLU A 500 30.38 22.86 1.59
N HIS A 501 30.15 22.43 2.84
CA HIS A 501 29.15 23.02 3.73
C HIS A 501 29.76 23.44 5.06
N GLU A 502 29.26 24.54 5.63
CA GLU A 502 29.60 25.00 6.97
C GLU A 502 28.92 24.16 8.06
N VAL A 503 27.76 23.56 7.72
CA VAL A 503 26.92 22.79 8.64
C VAL A 503 26.53 21.46 8.01
N LEU A 504 26.72 20.37 8.75
CA LEU A 504 26.21 19.06 8.41
C LEU A 504 25.22 18.61 9.48
N VAL A 505 24.00 18.27 9.07
CA VAL A 505 22.96 17.73 9.94
C VAL A 505 22.65 16.30 9.50
N THR A 506 22.87 15.33 10.39
CA THR A 506 22.44 13.94 10.20
C THR A 506 21.04 13.77 10.79
N VAL A 507 20.15 13.07 10.08
CA VAL A 507 18.76 12.85 10.53
C VAL A 507 18.39 11.39 10.40
N GLU A 508 18.05 10.74 11.52
CA GLU A 508 17.62 9.34 11.56
C GLU A 508 16.46 9.13 12.53
N GLU A 509 15.65 8.11 12.26
CA GLU A 509 14.61 7.63 13.18
C GLU A 509 15.12 6.43 13.99
N GLY A 510 16.25 6.63 14.66
CA GLY A 510 16.95 5.63 15.48
C GLY A 510 17.42 6.23 16.80
N SER A 511 17.88 5.41 17.73
CA SER A 511 18.47 5.85 19.00
C SER A 511 19.89 6.39 18.83
N ILE A 512 20.42 7.01 19.89
CA ILE A 512 21.85 7.28 20.00
C ILE A 512 22.69 6.01 19.75
N GLY A 513 23.88 6.18 19.17
CA GLY A 513 24.73 5.08 18.71
C GLY A 513 24.42 4.61 17.28
N GLY A 514 23.38 5.15 16.65
CA GLY A 514 22.97 4.86 15.28
C GLY A 514 23.79 5.59 14.21
N PHE A 515 23.15 5.89 13.08
CA PHE A 515 23.74 6.48 11.89
C PHE A 515 24.53 7.76 12.18
N GLY A 516 23.95 8.72 12.90
CA GLY A 516 24.59 9.98 13.24
C GLY A 516 25.86 9.78 14.06
N SER A 517 25.88 8.79 14.96
CA SER A 517 27.07 8.44 15.75
C SER A 517 28.18 7.83 14.89
N HIS A 518 27.82 6.97 13.93
CA HIS A 518 28.78 6.41 12.98
C HIS A 518 29.41 7.50 12.08
N VAL A 519 28.59 8.45 11.59
CA VAL A 519 29.07 9.61 10.81
C VAL A 519 29.99 10.49 11.66
N ALA A 520 29.58 10.82 12.89
CA ALA A 520 30.38 11.62 13.81
C ALA A 520 31.74 10.97 14.12
N HIS A 521 31.76 9.66 14.34
CA HIS A 521 32.98 8.90 14.58
C HIS A 521 33.92 8.94 13.36
N PHE A 522 33.40 8.75 12.14
CA PHE A 522 34.19 8.88 10.91
C PHE A 522 34.77 10.28 10.72
N LEU A 523 33.97 11.33 10.92
CA LEU A 523 34.40 12.72 10.79
C LEU A 523 35.49 13.05 11.81
N SER A 524 35.35 12.58 13.05
CA SER A 524 36.35 12.74 14.11
C SER A 524 37.66 12.05 13.76
N LEU A 525 37.63 10.76 13.39
CA LEU A 525 38.84 10.01 13.04
C LEU A 525 39.52 10.52 11.76
N SER A 526 38.77 11.15 10.86
CA SER A 526 39.30 11.74 9.63
C SER A 526 39.85 13.16 9.80
N GLY A 527 39.80 13.74 11.00
CA GLY A 527 40.20 15.13 11.27
C GLY A 527 39.28 16.19 10.65
N LEU A 528 38.09 15.81 10.17
CA LEU A 528 37.14 16.73 9.54
C LEU A 528 36.40 17.59 10.57
N LEU A 529 36.35 17.15 11.84
CA LEU A 529 35.81 17.94 12.95
C LEU A 529 36.85 18.88 13.59
N ASP A 530 38.11 18.84 13.16
CA ASP A 530 39.14 19.76 13.67
C ASP A 530 39.00 21.18 13.07
N GLY A 531 38.20 21.31 12.01
CA GLY A 531 37.93 22.57 11.29
C GLY A 531 36.67 23.32 11.75
N PRO A 532 36.13 24.22 10.91
CA PRO A 532 34.98 25.06 11.25
C PRO A 532 33.62 24.34 11.09
N LEU A 533 33.60 23.08 10.65
CA LEU A 533 32.38 22.33 10.36
C LEU A 533 31.52 22.19 11.63
N LYS A 534 30.27 22.64 11.55
CA LYS A 534 29.28 22.41 12.60
C LYS A 534 28.53 21.11 12.31
N LEU A 535 28.67 20.12 13.19
CA LEU A 535 27.89 18.89 13.14
C LEU A 535 26.70 18.95 14.10
N ARG A 536 25.52 18.53 13.63
CA ARG A 536 24.39 18.15 14.49
C ARG A 536 23.81 16.81 14.07
N SER A 537 23.44 16.03 15.05
CA SER A 537 22.75 14.75 14.83
C SER A 537 21.36 14.83 15.45
N MET A 538 20.36 14.62 14.62
CA MET A 538 18.95 14.52 14.99
C MET A 538 18.57 13.05 14.93
N PHE A 539 18.19 12.52 16.09
CA PHE A 539 17.82 11.13 16.31
C PHE A 539 16.76 11.10 17.43
N LEU A 540 16.18 9.93 17.70
CA LEU A 540 15.16 9.79 18.75
C LEU A 540 15.75 10.15 20.13
N PRO A 541 15.03 10.92 20.96
CA PRO A 541 15.54 11.31 22.27
C PRO A 541 15.82 10.08 23.15
N ASP A 542 16.79 10.20 24.07
CA ASP A 542 17.18 9.12 24.99
C ASP A 542 16.17 8.96 26.14
N ARG A 543 14.92 8.67 25.76
CA ARG A 543 13.78 8.38 26.62
C ARG A 543 12.75 7.62 25.80
N TYR A 544 11.90 6.85 26.45
CA TYR A 544 10.77 6.23 25.79
C TYR A 544 9.72 7.29 25.40
N ILE A 545 9.14 7.11 24.22
CA ILE A 545 7.98 7.87 23.73
C ILE A 545 6.76 6.96 23.84
N ASP A 546 5.70 7.47 24.47
CA ASP A 546 4.49 6.70 24.73
C ASP A 546 3.68 6.42 23.46
N HIS A 547 2.68 5.56 23.57
CA HIS A 547 1.77 5.23 22.48
C HIS A 547 1.00 6.47 22.00
N GLY A 548 0.87 6.62 20.68
CA GLY A 548 0.17 7.76 20.09
C GLY A 548 0.00 7.61 18.58
N ALA A 549 -0.56 8.63 17.92
CA ALA A 549 -0.48 8.66 16.47
C ALA A 549 0.99 8.87 16.04
N PRO A 550 1.46 8.26 14.94
CA PRO A 550 2.86 8.40 14.50
C PRO A 550 3.31 9.87 14.32
N VAL A 551 2.41 10.75 13.90
CA VAL A 551 2.69 12.19 13.76
C VAL A 551 2.95 12.83 15.11
N ASP A 552 2.15 12.50 16.13
CA ASP A 552 2.30 13.04 17.49
C ASP A 552 3.60 12.52 18.13
N GLN A 553 3.97 11.26 17.88
CA GLN A 553 5.22 10.70 18.38
C GLN A 553 6.45 11.35 17.72
N LEU A 554 6.42 11.61 16.41
CA LEU A 554 7.51 12.32 15.72
C LEU A 554 7.62 13.77 16.17
N GLU A 555 6.48 14.40 16.47
CA GLU A 555 6.39 15.73 17.02
C GLU A 555 7.04 15.79 18.41
N GLU A 556 6.66 14.88 19.30
CA GLU A 556 7.27 14.73 20.62
C GLU A 556 8.77 14.38 20.55
N ALA A 557 9.19 13.63 19.53
CA ALA A 557 10.59 13.28 19.30
C ALA A 557 11.45 14.47 18.81
N GLY A 558 10.84 15.55 18.33
CA GLY A 558 11.57 16.64 17.70
C GLY A 558 12.14 16.30 16.32
N LEU A 559 11.51 15.38 15.57
CA LEU A 559 11.99 14.88 14.28
C LEU A 559 11.09 15.23 13.08
N THR A 560 10.06 16.05 13.30
CA THR A 560 9.22 16.53 12.19
C THR A 560 9.98 17.50 11.27
N PRO A 561 9.54 17.73 10.02
CA PRO A 561 10.21 18.65 9.09
C PRO A 561 10.43 20.05 9.65
N ARG A 562 9.50 20.56 10.47
CA ARG A 562 9.62 21.86 11.14
C ARG A 562 10.75 21.90 12.15
N HIS A 563 10.97 20.83 12.92
CA HIS A 563 12.09 20.74 13.86
C HIS A 563 13.44 20.66 13.15
N ILE A 564 13.51 19.95 12.02
CA ILE A 564 14.71 19.89 11.18
C ILE A 564 15.02 21.29 10.64
N ALA A 565 14.03 21.98 10.09
CA ALA A 565 14.18 23.35 9.60
C ALA A 565 14.56 24.34 10.71
N ALA A 566 13.92 24.28 11.88
CA ALA A 566 14.25 25.10 13.04
C ALA A 566 15.69 24.87 13.52
N THR A 567 16.15 23.62 13.50
CA THR A 567 17.55 23.27 13.83
C THR A 567 18.52 23.92 12.86
N VAL A 568 18.23 23.87 11.56
CA VAL A 568 19.05 24.54 10.53
C VAL A 568 19.11 26.05 10.75
N LEU A 569 17.95 26.70 10.92
CA LEU A 569 17.88 28.16 11.16
C LEU A 569 18.64 28.57 12.43
N SER A 570 18.54 27.78 13.50
CA SER A 570 19.28 27.99 14.74
C SER A 570 20.79 27.92 14.53
N LEU A 571 21.30 26.94 13.75
CA LEU A 571 22.72 26.80 13.43
C LEU A 571 23.29 27.93 12.56
N LEU A 572 22.42 28.55 11.76
CA LEU A 572 22.70 29.74 10.97
C LEU A 572 22.58 31.05 11.76
N GLY A 573 22.19 31.00 13.05
CA GLY A 573 22.04 32.18 13.91
C GLY A 573 20.72 32.93 13.74
N ARG A 574 19.70 32.31 13.12
CA ARG A 574 18.38 32.93 12.85
C ARG A 574 17.35 32.49 13.90
N GLN A 575 17.60 32.79 15.18
CA GLN A 575 16.79 32.25 16.29
C GLN A 575 15.32 32.67 16.25
N LEU A 576 15.00 33.91 15.84
CA LEU A 576 13.62 34.38 15.76
C LEU A 576 12.78 33.60 14.74
N GLU A 577 13.40 33.20 13.63
CA GLU A 577 12.73 32.42 12.58
C GLU A 577 12.65 30.94 12.96
N ALA A 578 13.67 30.43 13.65
CA ALA A 578 13.62 29.09 14.24
C ALA A 578 12.44 28.95 15.21
N LEU A 579 12.15 29.97 16.02
CA LEU A 579 11.02 30.00 16.96
C LEU A 579 9.65 30.03 16.27
N GLN A 580 9.56 30.47 15.02
CA GLN A 580 8.30 30.46 14.26
C GLN A 580 7.97 29.06 13.73
N LEU A 581 8.98 28.19 13.62
CA LEU A 581 8.84 26.81 13.17
C LEU A 581 8.84 25.79 14.31
N SER A 582 9.38 26.14 15.50
CA SER A 582 9.45 25.25 16.66
C SER A 582 8.08 25.04 17.31
#